data_AF-A0A957TE49-F1
#
_entry.id   AF-A0A957TE49-F1
#
_cell.length_a   1.000
_cell.length_b   1.000
_cell.length_c   1.000
_cell.angle_alpha   90.00
_cell.angle_beta   90.00
_cell.angle_gamma   90.00
#
_symmetry.space_group_name_H-M   'P 1'
#
loop_
_entity.id
_entity.type
_entity.pdbx_description
1 polymer ?
#
loop_
_entity_poly.entity_id
_entity_poly.type
_entity_poly.pdbx_seq_one_letter_code
_entity_poly.pdbx_strand_id
1 'polypeptide(L)'
;MSLSFLAGIVLAASLTLPAWAWTLIALLLFLLSLFLHRRFPNFTFPASKQPLSTYHFFLPAIFFLGAAYFQFRQPNIDAFHIAFYNDRSYDLLITGYLDEPPDYRDTYTNLKVNVEAVDTGDGDLPVSGQILVRVLPNEEYEYGERIRLRGELKTPPENEDFSYRDY
;
A
#
# COMPACT_ATOMS: atom_id res chain seq x y z
N MET A 1 -18.50 20.25 -5.06
CA MET A 1 -18.07 19.59 -3.81
C MET A 1 -17.45 18.22 -4.06
N SER A 2 -18.04 17.32 -4.86
CA SER A 2 -17.42 16.00 -5.14
C SER A 2 -16.27 16.03 -6.16
N LEU A 3 -16.32 16.90 -7.18
CA LEU A 3 -15.30 16.93 -8.25
C LEU A 3 -13.90 17.33 -7.75
N SER A 4 -13.81 18.32 -6.84
CA SER A 4 -12.51 18.73 -6.28
C SER A 4 -11.90 17.64 -5.38
N PHE A 5 -12.74 16.81 -4.74
CA PHE A 5 -12.27 15.71 -3.91
C PHE A 5 -11.65 14.60 -4.76
N LEU A 6 -12.32 14.25 -5.86
CA LEU A 6 -11.78 13.31 -6.86
C LEU A 6 -10.51 13.84 -7.53
N ALA A 7 -10.48 15.14 -7.88
CA ALA A 7 -9.34 15.73 -8.58
C ALA A 7 -8.05 15.67 -7.76
N GLY A 8 -8.11 15.94 -6.44
CA GLY A 8 -6.89 15.85 -5.63
C GLY A 8 -6.50 14.42 -5.22
N ILE A 9 -7.44 13.45 -5.23
CA ILE A 9 -7.08 12.01 -5.11
C ILE A 9 -6.31 11.57 -6.37
N VAL A 10 -6.77 11.98 -7.55
CA VAL A 10 -6.08 11.68 -8.82
C VAL A 10 -4.70 12.35 -8.90
N LEU A 11 -4.57 13.57 -8.37
CA LEU A 11 -3.30 14.29 -8.32
C LEU A 11 -2.33 13.72 -7.26
N ALA A 12 -2.85 13.16 -6.16
CA ALA A 12 -2.06 12.42 -5.19
C ALA A 12 -1.59 11.06 -5.72
N ALA A 13 -2.39 10.41 -6.57
CA ALA A 13 -2.04 9.14 -7.18
C ALA A 13 -0.90 9.24 -8.23
N SER A 14 -0.67 10.44 -8.80
CA SER A 14 0.38 10.63 -9.83
C SER A 14 1.74 11.05 -9.26
N LEU A 15 1.82 11.40 -7.97
CA LEU A 15 3.02 11.93 -7.33
C LEU A 15 3.30 11.16 -6.04
N THR A 16 4.29 10.28 -6.07
CA THR A 16 4.84 9.57 -4.90
C THR A 16 5.63 10.53 -4.01
N LEU A 17 4.97 11.54 -3.47
CA LEU A 17 5.57 12.50 -2.55
C LEU A 17 5.48 11.97 -1.11
N PRO A 18 6.54 12.13 -0.31
CA PRO A 18 6.55 11.72 1.08
C PRO A 18 5.52 12.51 1.90
N ALA A 19 4.92 11.88 2.91
CA ALA A 19 3.79 12.45 3.68
C ALA A 19 4.07 13.86 4.25
N TRP A 20 5.33 14.16 4.60
CA TRP A 20 5.72 15.48 5.11
C TRP A 20 5.56 16.59 4.07
N ALA A 21 5.76 16.30 2.78
CA ALA A 21 5.59 17.27 1.70
C ALA A 21 4.12 17.69 1.57
N TRP A 22 3.20 16.73 1.71
CA TRP A 22 1.77 16.99 1.75
C TRP A 22 1.37 17.85 2.96
N THR A 23 1.95 17.61 4.14
CA THR A 23 1.68 18.45 5.32
C THR A 23 2.19 19.88 5.16
N LEU A 24 3.35 20.08 4.51
CA LEU A 24 3.89 21.42 4.24
C LEU A 24 3.01 22.19 3.26
N ILE A 25 2.56 21.55 2.19
CA ILE A 25 1.65 22.17 1.21
C ILE A 25 0.32 22.56 1.87
N ALA A 26 -0.23 21.68 2.71
CA ALA A 26 -1.45 21.95 3.46
C ALA A 26 -1.29 23.17 4.40
N LEU A 27 -0.18 23.21 5.14
CA LEU A 27 0.15 24.31 6.03
C LEU A 27 0.31 25.63 5.26
N LEU A 28 1.02 25.61 4.13
CA LEU A 28 1.28 26.80 3.31
C LEU A 28 -0.02 27.35 2.72
N LEU A 29 -0.91 26.48 2.23
CA LEU A 29 -2.24 26.88 1.75
C LEU A 29 -3.15 27.38 2.87
N PHE A 30 -3.06 26.82 4.08
CA PHE A 30 -3.81 27.31 5.25
C PHE A 30 -3.32 28.69 5.71
N LEU A 31 -2.01 28.93 5.70
CA LEU A 31 -1.45 30.24 6.01
C LEU A 31 -1.77 31.27 4.93
N LEU A 32 -1.70 30.87 3.66
CA LEU A 32 -2.07 31.72 2.52
C LEU A 32 -3.55 32.09 2.57
N SER A 33 -4.40 31.12 2.91
CA SER A 33 -5.81 31.40 3.14
C SER A 33 -5.92 32.42 4.26
N LEU A 34 -5.47 32.15 5.49
CA LEU A 34 -5.56 33.09 6.62
C LEU A 34 -5.06 34.51 6.28
N PHE A 35 -4.00 34.61 5.49
CA PHE A 35 -3.47 35.88 4.99
C PHE A 35 -4.45 36.59 4.04
N LEU A 36 -5.03 35.88 3.07
CA LEU A 36 -6.04 36.44 2.16
C LEU A 36 -7.33 36.85 2.89
N HIS A 37 -7.77 36.08 3.90
CA HIS A 37 -8.94 36.46 4.70
C HIS A 37 -8.68 37.69 5.56
N ARG A 38 -7.48 37.81 6.14
CA ARG A 38 -7.08 39.02 6.87
C ARG A 38 -6.92 40.23 5.97
N ARG A 39 -6.44 40.05 4.74
CA ARG A 39 -6.16 41.15 3.80
C ARG A 39 -7.41 41.58 3.02
N PHE A 40 -8.34 40.67 2.75
CA PHE A 40 -9.57 40.92 2.02
C PHE A 40 -10.77 40.25 2.69
N PRO A 41 -11.23 40.74 3.86
CA PRO A 41 -12.35 40.15 4.59
C PRO A 41 -13.69 40.19 3.81
N ASN A 42 -13.80 41.04 2.78
CA ASN A 42 -15.01 41.26 1.99
C ASN A 42 -14.81 41.00 0.48
N PHE A 43 -13.88 40.12 0.08
CA PHE A 43 -13.70 39.82 -1.35
C PHE A 43 -14.92 39.07 -1.89
N THR A 44 -15.73 39.76 -2.68
CA THR A 44 -16.90 39.20 -3.38
C THR A 44 -16.48 38.76 -4.78
N PHE A 45 -16.74 37.49 -5.13
CA PHE A 45 -16.60 37.03 -6.51
C PHE A 45 -17.66 37.75 -7.39
N PRO A 46 -17.30 38.33 -8.55
CA PRO A 46 -18.23 39.09 -9.38
C PRO A 46 -19.41 38.26 -9.95
N ALA A 47 -19.37 36.94 -9.84
CA ALA A 47 -20.41 36.04 -10.31
C ALA A 47 -21.48 35.65 -9.26
N SER A 48 -21.32 36.02 -7.98
CA SER A 48 -22.30 35.64 -6.95
C SER A 48 -22.39 36.68 -5.83
N LYS A 49 -23.61 37.22 -5.63
CA LYS A 49 -23.94 38.23 -4.60
C LYS A 49 -24.11 37.62 -3.20
N GLN A 50 -23.29 36.65 -2.81
CA GLN A 50 -23.29 36.12 -1.45
C GLN A 50 -21.91 36.31 -0.81
N PRO A 51 -21.83 36.84 0.42
CA PRO A 51 -20.56 36.98 1.12
C PRO A 51 -19.93 35.59 1.27
N LEU A 52 -18.66 35.45 0.89
CA LEU A 52 -17.94 34.19 1.03
C LEU A 52 -17.82 33.86 2.53
N SER A 53 -18.73 33.02 3.00
CA SER A 53 -18.76 32.54 4.36
C SER A 53 -17.48 31.75 4.68
N THR A 54 -17.00 31.90 5.92
CA THR A 54 -15.77 31.33 6.51
C THR A 54 -15.56 29.83 6.21
N TYR A 55 -16.62 29.09 5.89
CA TYR A 55 -16.59 27.66 5.59
C TYR A 55 -15.82 27.27 4.31
N HIS A 56 -15.70 28.16 3.32
CA HIS A 56 -14.92 27.84 2.09
C HIS A 56 -13.41 27.72 2.34
N PHE A 57 -12.95 28.24 3.47
CA PHE A 57 -11.55 28.29 3.83
C PHE A 57 -11.04 27.04 4.54
N PHE A 58 -11.92 26.32 5.22
CA PHE A 58 -11.59 25.08 5.92
C PHE A 58 -11.58 23.86 4.99
N LEU A 59 -12.21 23.98 3.81
CA LEU A 59 -12.34 22.92 2.81
C LEU A 59 -11.00 22.36 2.30
N PRO A 60 -9.98 23.18 1.97
CA PRO A 60 -8.66 22.65 1.60
C PRO A 60 -7.94 21.97 2.76
N ALA A 61 -8.09 22.45 4.00
CA ALA A 61 -7.41 21.84 5.16
C ALA A 61 -7.90 20.41 5.43
N ILE A 62 -9.21 20.17 5.35
CA ILE A 62 -9.79 18.81 5.48
C ILE A 62 -9.37 17.93 4.30
N PHE A 63 -9.27 18.51 3.10
CA PHE A 63 -8.82 17.80 1.89
C PHE A 63 -7.41 17.21 2.06
N PHE A 64 -6.45 18.00 2.56
CA PHE A 64 -5.09 17.52 2.77
C PHE A 64 -4.94 16.59 3.98
N LEU A 65 -5.77 16.75 5.02
CA LEU A 65 -5.76 15.84 6.17
C LEU A 65 -6.18 14.41 5.75
N GLY A 66 -7.18 14.30 4.87
CA GLY A 66 -7.60 13.01 4.30
C GLY A 66 -6.50 12.33 3.48
N ALA A 67 -5.78 13.10 2.65
CA ALA A 67 -4.66 12.59 1.86
C ALA A 67 -3.48 12.13 2.74
N ALA A 68 -3.14 12.89 3.79
CA ALA A 68 -2.10 12.50 4.75
C ALA A 68 -2.46 11.22 5.51
N TYR A 69 -3.72 11.06 5.91
CA TYR A 69 -4.20 9.85 6.57
C TYR A 69 -4.13 8.62 5.64
N PHE A 70 -4.48 8.78 4.36
CA PHE A 70 -4.37 7.70 3.37
C PHE A 70 -2.92 7.32 3.10
N GLN A 71 -2.02 8.31 2.94
CA GLN A 71 -0.58 8.09 2.77
C GLN A 71 0.04 7.39 3.99
N PHE A 72 -0.40 7.74 5.21
CA PHE A 72 0.09 7.10 6.44
C PHE A 72 -0.40 5.64 6.59
N ARG A 73 -1.49 5.28 5.90
CA ARG A 73 -2.01 3.91 5.87
C ARG A 73 -1.39 3.04 4.78
N GLN A 74 -0.57 3.59 3.87
CA GLN A 74 0.19 2.76 2.94
C GLN A 74 1.35 2.08 3.67
N PRO A 75 1.40 0.73 3.72
CA PRO A 75 2.57 0.04 4.26
C PRO A 75 3.79 0.38 3.39
N ASN A 76 4.87 0.86 4.02
CA ASN A 76 6.16 0.99 3.34
C ASN A 76 6.71 -0.41 3.10
N ILE A 77 6.53 -0.93 1.90
CA ILE A 77 7.15 -2.17 1.44
C ILE A 77 8.61 -1.82 1.07
N ASP A 78 9.53 -2.10 1.99
CA ASP A 78 10.97 -1.86 1.82
C ASP A 78 11.71 -3.15 1.41
N ALA A 79 12.97 -3.06 1.00
CA ALA A 79 13.81 -4.20 0.60
C ALA A 79 13.99 -5.25 1.70
N PHE A 80 13.70 -4.93 2.96
CA PHE A 80 13.68 -5.86 4.08
C PHE A 80 12.36 -6.65 4.22
N HIS A 81 11.43 -6.45 3.28
CA HIS A 81 10.13 -7.11 3.26
C HIS A 81 9.93 -7.91 1.97
N ILE A 82 9.46 -9.15 2.08
CA ILE A 82 9.37 -10.07 0.93
C ILE A 82 8.50 -9.53 -0.21
N ALA A 83 7.45 -8.74 0.11
CA ALA A 83 6.57 -8.16 -0.90
C ALA A 83 7.28 -7.16 -1.85
N PHE A 84 8.45 -6.64 -1.49
CA PHE A 84 9.26 -5.78 -2.37
C PHE A 84 9.75 -6.53 -3.63
N TYR A 85 9.88 -7.84 -3.50
CA TYR A 85 10.39 -8.75 -4.52
C TYR A 85 9.28 -9.41 -5.35
N ASN A 86 8.01 -9.04 -5.13
CA ASN A 86 6.90 -9.50 -5.95
C ASN A 86 7.01 -8.98 -7.40
N ASP A 87 6.50 -9.79 -8.34
CA ASP A 87 6.38 -9.48 -9.76
C ASP A 87 7.72 -9.13 -10.44
N ARG A 88 8.82 -9.63 -9.87
CA ARG A 88 10.15 -9.58 -10.46
C ARG A 88 10.34 -10.78 -11.38
N SER A 89 10.82 -10.53 -12.60
CA SER A 89 11.04 -11.56 -13.62
C SER A 89 12.38 -12.30 -13.46
N TYR A 90 12.84 -12.49 -12.23
CA TYR A 90 14.07 -13.21 -11.93
C TYR A 90 13.85 -14.19 -10.78
N ASP A 91 14.54 -15.33 -10.83
CA ASP A 91 14.50 -16.33 -9.78
C ASP A 91 15.10 -15.78 -8.49
N LEU A 92 14.42 -16.04 -7.39
CA LEU A 92 14.87 -15.74 -6.03
C LEU A 92 15.11 -17.05 -5.29
N LEU A 93 16.15 -17.07 -4.47
CA LEU A 93 16.37 -18.13 -3.49
C LEU A 93 15.84 -17.65 -2.14
N ILE A 94 14.77 -18.25 -1.67
CA ILE A 94 14.09 -17.85 -0.43
C ILE A 94 14.36 -18.90 0.63
N THR A 95 14.87 -18.48 1.79
CA THR A 95 15.09 -19.33 2.95
C THR A 95 14.12 -18.94 4.05
N GLY A 96 13.42 -19.93 4.58
CA GLY A 96 12.42 -19.72 5.63
C GLY A 96 12.03 -21.00 6.33
N TYR A 97 11.04 -20.92 7.19
CA TYR A 97 10.49 -22.09 7.92
C TYR A 97 8.98 -22.16 7.79
N LEU A 98 8.42 -23.36 7.92
CA LEU A 98 6.97 -23.56 7.93
C LEU A 98 6.38 -23.04 9.24
N ASP A 99 5.56 -21.99 9.13
CA ASP A 99 4.88 -21.35 10.28
C ASP A 99 3.50 -21.94 10.56
N GLU A 100 3.02 -22.80 9.65
CA GLU A 100 1.79 -23.57 9.81
C GLU A 100 1.98 -24.99 9.24
N PRO A 101 1.19 -25.99 9.69
CA PRO A 101 1.19 -27.31 9.07
C PRO A 101 0.86 -27.22 7.58
N PRO A 102 1.49 -28.06 6.72
CA PRO A 102 1.17 -28.11 5.31
C PRO A 102 -0.29 -28.49 5.06
N ASP A 103 -0.94 -27.79 4.12
CA ASP A 103 -2.30 -28.09 3.67
C ASP A 103 -2.23 -28.93 2.38
N TYR A 104 -2.33 -30.24 2.55
CA TYR A 104 -2.32 -31.22 1.46
C TYR A 104 -3.66 -31.22 0.71
N ARG A 105 -3.62 -30.96 -0.60
CA ARG A 105 -4.76 -31.07 -1.52
C ARG A 105 -4.52 -32.19 -2.53
N ASP A 106 -5.56 -32.56 -3.26
CA ASP A 106 -5.52 -33.67 -4.22
C ASP A 106 -4.45 -33.50 -5.33
N THR A 107 -4.10 -32.26 -5.70
CA THR A 107 -3.20 -31.95 -6.82
C THR A 107 -1.98 -31.12 -6.45
N TYR A 108 -1.94 -30.54 -5.25
CA TYR A 108 -0.85 -29.68 -4.78
C TYR A 108 -0.86 -29.62 -3.25
N THR A 109 0.24 -29.15 -2.67
CA THR A 109 0.33 -28.86 -1.23
C THR A 109 0.62 -27.39 -1.05
N ASN A 110 -0.16 -26.73 -0.19
CA ASN A 110 0.03 -25.34 0.19
C ASN A 110 0.94 -25.29 1.42
N LEU A 111 2.07 -24.59 1.31
CA LEU A 111 3.01 -24.33 2.39
C LEU A 111 2.98 -22.84 2.73
N LYS A 112 2.73 -22.52 4.00
CA LYS A 112 2.92 -21.16 4.53
C LYS A 112 4.29 -21.06 5.14
N VAL A 113 5.14 -20.28 4.50
CA VAL A 113 6.56 -20.16 4.85
C VAL A 113 6.80 -18.76 5.38
N ASN A 114 7.33 -18.67 6.59
CA ASN A 114 7.86 -17.44 7.14
C ASN A 114 9.29 -17.25 6.64
N VAL A 115 9.51 -16.15 5.93
CA VAL A 115 10.78 -15.87 5.27
C VAL A 115 11.74 -15.24 6.25
N GLU A 116 12.97 -15.77 6.27
CA GLU A 116 14.08 -15.24 7.06
C GLU A 116 15.10 -14.51 6.19
N ALA A 117 15.34 -15.03 4.98
CA ALA A 117 16.31 -14.48 4.06
C ALA A 117 15.93 -14.71 2.60
N VAL A 118 16.35 -13.79 1.74
CA VAL A 118 16.24 -13.90 0.29
C VAL A 118 17.62 -13.67 -0.34
N ASP A 119 17.95 -14.46 -1.34
CA ASP A 119 19.19 -14.35 -2.09
C ASP A 119 18.87 -14.05 -3.55
N THR A 120 19.36 -12.88 -4.00
CA THR A 120 19.22 -12.35 -5.36
C THR A 120 20.44 -12.63 -6.23
N GLY A 121 21.42 -13.40 -5.74
CA GLY A 121 22.70 -13.68 -6.38
C GLY A 121 23.91 -12.96 -5.77
N ASP A 122 23.67 -11.97 -4.90
CA ASP A 122 24.72 -11.22 -4.18
C ASP A 122 24.87 -11.66 -2.71
N GLY A 123 24.11 -12.68 -2.28
CA GLY A 123 24.12 -13.25 -0.94
C GLY A 123 22.77 -13.17 -0.21
N ASP A 124 22.71 -13.83 0.95
CA ASP A 124 21.49 -13.90 1.76
C ASP A 124 21.20 -12.53 2.42
N LEU A 125 20.15 -11.86 1.95
CA LEU A 125 19.61 -10.63 2.53
C LEU A 125 18.55 -11.00 3.58
N PRO A 126 18.67 -10.52 4.83
CA PRO A 126 17.66 -10.79 5.85
C PRO A 126 16.38 -10.03 5.50
N VAL A 127 15.28 -10.76 5.32
CA VAL A 127 13.98 -10.19 5.00
C VAL A 127 12.92 -10.82 5.86
N SER A 128 11.83 -10.09 6.06
CA SER A 128 10.68 -10.51 6.85
C SER A 128 9.44 -10.61 5.97
N GLY A 129 8.56 -11.55 6.30
CA GLY A 129 7.27 -11.68 5.66
C GLY A 129 6.85 -13.13 5.52
N GLN A 130 5.63 -13.33 5.05
CA GLN A 130 5.09 -14.67 4.82
C GLN A 130 4.78 -14.84 3.35
N ILE A 131 5.05 -16.04 2.84
CA ILE A 131 4.72 -16.43 1.48
C ILE A 131 3.89 -17.71 1.49
N LEU A 132 3.02 -17.83 0.50
CA LEU A 132 2.29 -19.05 0.20
C LEU A 132 2.95 -19.74 -0.98
N VAL A 133 3.38 -20.98 -0.79
CA VAL A 133 4.11 -21.75 -1.78
C VAL A 133 3.28 -22.97 -2.14
N ARG A 134 3.11 -23.21 -3.45
CA ARG A 134 2.42 -24.39 -3.97
C ARG A 134 3.46 -25.38 -4.47
N VAL A 135 3.53 -26.54 -3.84
CA VAL A 135 4.44 -27.63 -4.21
C VAL A 135 3.65 -28.86 -4.69
N LEU A 136 4.33 -29.76 -5.38
CA LEU A 136 3.73 -31.03 -5.80
C LEU A 136 3.48 -31.92 -4.58
N PRO A 137 2.43 -32.77 -4.58
CA PRO A 137 2.02 -33.57 -3.41
C PRO A 137 2.95 -34.77 -3.12
N ASN A 138 4.16 -34.80 -3.68
CA ASN A 138 5.05 -35.96 -3.60
C ASN A 138 6.09 -35.86 -2.47
N GLU A 139 6.10 -34.75 -1.73
CA GLU A 139 6.99 -34.53 -0.61
C GLU A 139 6.18 -34.29 0.67
N GLU A 140 6.65 -34.85 1.78
CA GLU A 140 6.12 -34.60 3.11
C GLU A 140 6.93 -33.48 3.75
N TYR A 141 6.23 -32.50 4.33
CA TYR A 141 6.83 -31.38 5.06
C TYR A 141 6.34 -31.37 6.51
N GLU A 142 7.19 -30.90 7.42
CA GLU A 142 6.84 -30.80 8.83
C GLU A 142 6.75 -29.34 9.31
N TYR A 143 5.89 -29.10 10.31
CA TYR A 143 5.81 -27.80 10.96
C TYR A 143 7.16 -27.41 11.58
N GLY A 144 7.60 -26.17 11.36
CA GLY A 144 8.90 -25.68 11.82
C GLY A 144 10.09 -26.16 10.99
N GLU A 145 9.86 -26.95 9.94
CA GLU A 145 10.91 -27.34 9.02
C GLU A 145 11.46 -26.12 8.27
N ARG A 146 12.80 -26.04 8.17
CA ARG A 146 13.49 -24.99 7.44
C ARG A 146 13.71 -25.42 6.00
N ILE A 147 13.16 -24.66 5.08
CA ILE A 147 13.21 -24.97 3.64
C ILE A 147 13.84 -23.82 2.85
N ARG A 148 14.51 -24.19 1.75
CA ARG A 148 15.05 -23.24 0.78
C ARG A 148 14.37 -23.47 -0.56
N LEU A 149 13.68 -22.45 -1.05
CA LEU A 149 12.86 -22.50 -2.25
C LEU A 149 13.48 -21.63 -3.33
N ARG A 150 13.33 -22.05 -4.59
CA ARG A 150 13.73 -21.26 -5.76
C ARG A 150 12.52 -20.97 -6.62
N GLY A 151 12.31 -19.71 -6.99
CA GLY A 151 11.32 -19.34 -7.98
C GLY A 151 11.01 -17.85 -8.04
N GLU A 152 9.98 -17.52 -8.80
CA GLU A 152 9.46 -16.16 -8.97
C GLU A 152 8.34 -15.89 -7.96
N LEU A 153 8.39 -14.74 -7.30
CA LEU A 153 7.30 -14.26 -6.45
C LEU A 153 6.25 -13.54 -7.31
N LYS A 154 4.99 -13.89 -7.10
CA LYS A 154 3.85 -13.27 -7.79
C LYS A 154 2.88 -12.70 -6.78
N THR A 155 2.39 -11.49 -7.04
CA THR A 155 1.32 -10.92 -6.24
C THR A 155 0.05 -11.76 -6.44
N PRO A 156 -0.59 -12.25 -5.37
CA PRO A 156 -1.86 -12.96 -5.51
C PRO A 156 -2.89 -12.03 -6.16
N PRO A 157 -3.68 -12.50 -7.15
CA PRO A 157 -4.69 -11.69 -7.79
C PRO A 157 -5.77 -11.30 -6.75
N GLU A 158 -6.16 -10.02 -6.71
CA GLU A 158 -7.24 -9.53 -5.82
C GLU A 158 -8.62 -10.08 -6.18
N ASN A 159 -8.78 -10.63 -7.40
CA ASN A 159 -10.05 -11.21 -7.85
C ASN A 159 -10.22 -12.64 -7.30
N GLU A 160 -10.65 -12.71 -6.06
CA GLU A 160 -11.51 -13.79 -5.59
C GLU A 160 -12.86 -13.69 -6.31
N ASP A 161 -12.97 -14.23 -7.52
CA ASP A 161 -14.26 -14.71 -8.05
C ASP A 161 -14.69 -15.96 -7.24
N PHE A 162 -14.84 -15.81 -5.92
CA PHE A 162 -15.44 -16.80 -5.04
C PHE A 162 -16.98 -16.65 -5.12
N SER A 163 -17.60 -17.34 -6.07
CA SER A 163 -19.05 -17.50 -6.11
C SER A 163 -19.49 -18.52 -5.06
N TYR A 164 -19.96 -18.06 -3.90
CA TYR A 164 -20.61 -18.87 -2.85
C TYR A 164 -22.04 -19.31 -3.20
N ARG A 165 -22.40 -19.42 -4.49
CA ARG A 165 -23.80 -19.73 -4.88
C ARG A 165 -24.15 -21.21 -4.95
N ASP A 166 -23.21 -22.13 -4.77
CA ASP A 166 -23.48 -23.58 -4.88
C ASP A 166 -22.96 -24.43 -3.69
N TYR A 167 -22.86 -23.87 -2.48
CA TYR A 167 -22.69 -24.66 -1.25
C TYR A 167 -23.72 -24.31 -0.18
#